data_AF-A0A1Y6JZN4-F1
#
_entry.id   AF-A0A1Y6JZN4-F1
#
_cell.length_a   1.000
_cell.length_b   1.000
_cell.length_c   1.000
_cell.angle_alpha   90.00
_cell.angle_beta   90.00
_cell.angle_gamma   90.00
#
_symmetry.space_group_name_H-M   'P 1'
#
loop_
_entity.id
_entity.type
_entity.pdbx_description
1 polymer ?
#
loop_
_entity_poly.entity_id
_entity_poly.type
_entity_poly.pdbx_seq_one_letter_code
_entity_poly.pdbx_strand_id
1 'polypeptide(L)'
;MRYELVNGVHTNFEIWKQEKRVLETDKLHLLSIGSAPNFAGTMRQQGIKHSVNLYDFITKRTTYNPDDYLFFNRAPVPTGTNILMNADGFCALEYDGAPIGQLKLYPNTNRAVKEIDYFNPDGSNDLIEEYATDGRQYTQLFYDEGHPQEFDFLNLKGQPVIRYYYYEDVLNYITIENPETQEVLEHYDNLNEFICRQVAKLLTVQDQVIVCYMGMEMMALRYAKSHNILRLSEDPIDEQGEVRGNLLGILNNDITYIQEVQMTQAAYNALALRNIKLDKAQIIPDEA
;
A
#
# COMPACT_ATOMS: atom_id res chain seq x y z
N MET A 1 -16.76 -3.83 -12.11
CA MET A 1 -16.38 -2.52 -11.53
C MET A 1 -15.20 -1.97 -12.31
N ARG A 2 -14.88 -0.68 -12.19
CA ARG A 2 -13.72 -0.07 -12.85
C ARG A 2 -12.78 0.47 -11.78
N TYR A 3 -11.55 -0.03 -11.75
CA TYR A 3 -10.56 0.34 -10.75
C TYR A 3 -9.42 1.14 -11.36
N GLU A 4 -8.88 2.08 -10.58
CA GLU A 4 -7.50 2.53 -10.73
C GLU A 4 -6.67 1.87 -9.64
N LEU A 5 -5.61 1.17 -10.03
CA LEU A 5 -4.74 0.44 -9.12
C LEU A 5 -3.44 1.23 -8.91
N VAL A 6 -3.15 1.54 -7.65
CA VAL A 6 -1.95 2.27 -7.21
C VAL A 6 -1.18 1.48 -6.16
N ASN A 7 0.15 1.64 -6.09
CA ASN A 7 0.91 1.04 -5.01
C ASN A 7 0.55 1.67 -3.66
N GLY A 8 0.58 3.00 -3.57
CA GLY A 8 0.26 3.75 -2.35
C GLY A 8 -0.33 5.12 -2.68
N VAL A 9 -0.99 5.73 -1.68
CA VAL A 9 -1.58 7.06 -1.82
C VAL A 9 -0.67 8.09 -1.17
N HIS A 10 -0.02 8.92 -1.99
CA HIS A 10 0.90 9.95 -1.52
C HIS A 10 0.34 11.36 -1.77
N THR A 11 -0.51 11.82 -0.84
CA THR A 11 -1.32 13.04 -1.05
C THR A 11 -0.54 14.34 -1.23
N ASN A 12 0.74 14.34 -0.89
CA ASN A 12 1.61 15.52 -0.99
C ASN A 12 2.29 15.66 -2.35
N PHE A 13 2.17 14.66 -3.23
CA PHE A 13 2.80 14.69 -4.56
C PHE A 13 1.81 15.18 -5.61
N GLU A 14 2.31 15.92 -6.61
CA GLU A 14 1.48 16.41 -7.73
C GLU A 14 0.80 15.25 -8.48
N ILE A 15 1.46 14.10 -8.52
CA ILE A 15 0.95 12.91 -9.18
C ILE A 15 -0.38 12.43 -8.61
N TRP A 16 -0.55 12.50 -7.27
CA TRP A 16 -1.82 12.16 -6.64
C TRP A 16 -2.95 13.10 -7.07
N LYS A 17 -2.66 14.38 -7.33
CA LYS A 17 -3.70 15.31 -7.80
C LYS A 17 -4.20 14.93 -9.20
N GLN A 18 -3.31 14.39 -10.04
CA GLN A 18 -3.66 13.88 -11.37
C GLN A 18 -4.49 12.59 -11.25
N GLU A 19 -4.00 11.60 -10.51
CA GLU A 19 -4.71 10.34 -10.23
C GLU A 19 -6.11 10.61 -9.63
N LYS A 20 -6.21 11.51 -8.65
CA LYS A 20 -7.49 11.91 -8.06
C LYS A 20 -8.45 12.52 -9.09
N ARG A 21 -7.95 13.36 -9.99
CA ARG A 21 -8.79 13.95 -11.05
C ARG A 21 -9.31 12.86 -11.98
N VAL A 22 -8.48 11.87 -12.31
CA VAL A 22 -8.86 10.72 -13.13
C VAL A 22 -9.94 9.89 -12.42
N LEU A 23 -9.72 9.52 -11.16
CA LEU A 23 -10.70 8.81 -10.33
C LEU A 23 -12.08 9.48 -10.36
N GLU A 24 -12.12 10.80 -10.17
CA GLU A 24 -13.36 11.57 -10.13
C GLU A 24 -14.03 11.70 -11.50
N THR A 25 -13.25 12.01 -12.55
CA THR A 25 -13.75 12.21 -13.93
C THR A 25 -14.29 10.92 -14.51
N ASP A 26 -13.54 9.83 -14.37
CA ASP A 26 -13.86 8.52 -14.94
C ASP A 26 -14.75 7.67 -14.01
N LYS A 27 -15.06 8.19 -12.81
CA LYS A 27 -15.85 7.54 -11.75
C LYS A 27 -15.30 6.16 -11.39
N LEU A 28 -13.98 6.08 -11.20
CA LEU A 28 -13.28 4.86 -10.87
C LEU A 28 -13.32 4.58 -9.36
N HIS A 29 -13.11 3.32 -9.02
CA HIS A 29 -12.84 2.87 -7.66
C HIS A 29 -11.32 2.84 -7.46
N LEU A 30 -10.83 3.35 -6.34
CA LEU A 30 -9.40 3.24 -6.01
C LEU A 30 -9.09 1.86 -5.40
N LEU A 31 -8.07 1.17 -5.91
CA LEU A 31 -7.50 -0.02 -5.32
C LEU A 31 -6.03 0.24 -4.97
N SER A 32 -5.69 0.28 -3.68
CA SER A 32 -4.29 0.38 -3.23
C SER A 32 -3.77 -0.97 -2.80
N ILE A 33 -2.54 -1.32 -3.22
CA ILE A 33 -1.94 -2.64 -2.95
C ILE A 33 -0.86 -2.64 -1.86
N GLY A 34 -0.34 -1.48 -1.47
CA GLY A 34 0.63 -1.33 -0.38
C GLY A 34 -0.04 -1.28 0.99
N SER A 35 0.72 -1.62 2.04
CA SER A 35 0.29 -1.44 3.42
C SER A 35 0.08 0.04 3.70
N ALA A 36 -1.06 0.40 4.33
CA ALA A 36 -1.40 1.79 4.57
C ALA A 36 -2.27 1.92 5.84
N PRO A 37 -1.66 2.05 7.04
CA PRO A 37 -2.39 2.16 8.30
C PRO A 37 -3.47 3.25 8.31
N ASN A 38 -3.22 4.37 7.62
CA ASN A 38 -4.16 5.50 7.53
C ASN A 38 -4.95 5.54 6.20
N PHE A 39 -5.15 4.41 5.52
CA PHE A 39 -5.84 4.43 4.22
C PHE A 39 -7.25 5.04 4.33
N ALA A 40 -8.10 4.50 5.21
CA ALA A 40 -9.47 4.96 5.37
C ALA A 40 -9.57 6.44 5.80
N GLY A 41 -8.70 6.87 6.73
CA GLY A 41 -8.62 8.28 7.15
C GLY A 41 -8.20 9.20 6.00
N THR A 42 -7.22 8.78 5.21
CA THR A 42 -6.75 9.51 4.02
C THR A 42 -7.85 9.62 2.98
N MET A 43 -8.54 8.53 2.66
CA MET A 43 -9.65 8.52 1.68
C MET A 43 -10.79 9.45 2.10
N ARG A 44 -11.14 9.46 3.38
CA ARG A 44 -12.13 10.39 3.94
C ARG A 44 -11.69 11.85 3.79
N GLN A 45 -10.45 12.18 4.13
CA GLN A 45 -9.91 13.54 3.99
C GLN A 45 -9.88 13.99 2.52
N GLN A 46 -9.55 13.06 1.62
CA GLN A 46 -9.51 13.31 0.19
C GLN A 46 -10.89 13.27 -0.47
N GLY A 47 -11.97 12.91 0.25
CA GLY A 47 -13.32 12.84 -0.29
C GLY A 47 -13.59 11.64 -1.21
N ILE A 48 -12.70 10.65 -1.22
CA ILE A 48 -12.82 9.44 -2.06
C ILE A 48 -13.73 8.44 -1.37
N LYS A 49 -14.89 8.17 -1.98
CA LYS A 49 -15.94 7.30 -1.41
C LYS A 49 -15.80 5.82 -1.77
N HIS A 50 -15.22 5.55 -2.93
CA HIS A 50 -15.13 4.21 -3.50
C HIS A 50 -13.67 3.80 -3.56
N SER A 51 -13.19 3.22 -2.47
CA SER A 51 -11.79 2.85 -2.31
C SER A 51 -11.66 1.56 -1.52
N VAL A 52 -10.61 0.81 -1.81
CA VAL A 52 -10.24 -0.42 -1.09
C VAL A 52 -8.71 -0.50 -1.00
N ASN A 53 -8.22 -0.93 0.15
CA ASN A 53 -6.82 -1.30 0.33
C ASN A 53 -6.71 -2.82 0.45
N LEU A 54 -5.70 -3.40 -0.18
CA LEU A 54 -5.49 -4.85 -0.22
C LEU A 54 -5.34 -5.45 1.18
N TYR A 55 -4.56 -4.82 2.06
CA TYR A 55 -4.36 -5.32 3.42
C TYR A 55 -5.62 -5.18 4.26
N ASP A 56 -6.35 -4.07 4.14
CA ASP A 56 -7.64 -3.90 4.82
C ASP A 56 -8.66 -4.96 4.37
N PHE A 57 -8.66 -5.31 3.07
CA PHE A 57 -9.52 -6.35 2.52
C PHE A 57 -9.19 -7.72 3.12
N ILE A 58 -7.92 -8.12 3.14
CA ILE A 58 -7.47 -9.42 3.67
C ILE A 58 -7.70 -9.52 5.19
N THR A 59 -7.31 -8.47 5.92
CA THR A 59 -7.46 -8.38 7.39
C THR A 59 -8.89 -8.08 7.84
N LYS A 60 -9.82 -7.90 6.89
CA LYS A 60 -11.25 -7.60 7.12
C LYS A 60 -11.48 -6.32 7.94
N ARG A 61 -10.65 -5.31 7.73
CA ARG A 61 -10.79 -3.97 8.32
C ARG A 61 -11.78 -3.13 7.51
N THR A 62 -13.06 -3.51 7.56
CA THR A 62 -14.12 -2.92 6.72
C THR A 62 -14.86 -1.74 7.35
N THR A 63 -14.60 -1.46 8.64
CA THR A 63 -15.26 -0.37 9.39
C THR A 63 -14.24 0.63 9.87
N TYR A 64 -14.50 1.91 9.60
CA TYR A 64 -13.68 3.03 10.04
C TYR A 64 -14.48 3.97 10.93
N ASN A 65 -13.97 4.28 12.13
CA ASN A 65 -14.58 5.26 13.03
C ASN A 65 -13.58 6.38 13.36
N PRO A 66 -13.72 7.59 12.78
CA PRO A 66 -12.77 8.68 13.02
C PRO A 66 -12.73 9.16 14.48
N ASP A 67 -13.79 8.90 15.25
CA ASP A 67 -13.94 9.43 16.61
C ASP A 67 -13.25 8.51 17.64
N ASP A 68 -12.84 7.30 17.24
CA ASP A 68 -12.20 6.29 18.09
C ASP A 68 -10.66 6.44 18.16
N TYR A 69 -10.08 7.54 17.67
CA TYR A 69 -8.63 7.73 17.65
C TYR A 69 -7.98 7.50 19.03
N LEU A 70 -6.78 6.89 19.04
CA LEU A 70 -6.03 6.63 20.26
C LEU A 70 -5.37 7.92 20.73
N PHE A 71 -5.84 8.46 21.85
CA PHE A 71 -5.22 9.63 22.48
C PHE A 71 -3.89 9.22 23.14
N PHE A 72 -2.83 10.01 22.99
CA PHE A 72 -1.47 9.63 23.42
C PHE A 72 -1.34 9.22 24.90
N ASN A 73 -2.08 9.86 25.82
CA ASN A 73 -2.10 9.50 27.23
C ASN A 73 -2.86 8.20 27.56
N ARG A 74 -3.44 7.54 26.56
CA ARG A 74 -4.07 6.22 26.63
C ARG A 74 -3.32 5.17 25.82
N ALA A 75 -2.15 5.51 25.27
CA ALA A 75 -1.30 4.56 24.58
C ALA A 75 -1.03 3.34 25.48
N PRO A 76 -1.08 2.10 24.96
CA PRO A 76 -0.94 0.88 25.75
C PRO A 76 0.53 0.61 26.11
N VAL A 77 1.14 1.53 26.85
CA VAL A 77 2.51 1.43 27.34
C VAL A 77 2.57 0.69 28.68
N PRO A 78 3.74 0.14 29.07
CA PRO A 78 3.91 -0.52 30.37
C PRO A 78 3.45 0.36 31.55
N THR A 79 2.85 -0.26 32.57
CA THR A 79 2.36 0.47 33.76
C THR A 79 3.52 1.17 34.47
N GLY A 80 3.37 2.46 34.77
CA GLY A 80 4.42 3.28 35.39
C GLY A 80 5.28 4.06 34.39
N THR A 81 5.05 3.89 33.07
CA THR A 81 5.72 4.67 32.03
C THR A 81 5.25 6.12 32.04
N ASN A 82 6.19 7.05 32.05
CA ASN A 82 5.95 8.46 31.79
C ASN A 82 5.92 8.72 30.28
N ILE A 83 4.91 9.45 29.82
CA ILE A 83 4.80 9.90 28.42
C ILE A 83 5.07 11.40 28.39
N LEU A 84 6.22 11.80 27.84
CA LEU A 84 6.70 13.17 27.85
C LEU A 84 6.66 13.76 26.44
N MET A 85 5.81 14.75 26.19
CA MET A 85 5.70 15.38 24.87
C MET A 85 6.81 16.41 24.65
N ASN A 86 7.58 16.22 23.58
CA ASN A 86 8.66 17.11 23.16
C ASN A 86 8.15 18.21 22.21
N ALA A 87 8.97 19.26 22.04
CA ALA A 87 8.62 20.42 21.20
C ALA A 87 8.52 20.10 19.69
N ASP A 88 9.11 18.98 19.26
CA ASP A 88 9.11 18.47 17.89
C ASP A 88 7.89 17.57 17.57
N GLY A 89 7.00 17.36 18.54
CA GLY A 89 5.77 16.57 18.38
C GLY A 89 5.94 15.07 18.59
N PHE A 90 7.15 14.61 18.95
CA PHE A 90 7.39 13.26 19.43
C PHE A 90 7.14 13.17 20.95
N CYS A 91 6.75 12.01 21.45
CA CYS A 91 6.62 11.76 22.88
C CYS A 91 7.66 10.74 23.33
N ALA A 92 8.50 11.08 24.30
CA ALA A 92 9.42 10.12 24.91
C ALA A 92 8.67 9.20 25.88
N LEU A 93 9.06 7.93 25.91
CA LEU A 93 8.56 6.94 26.86
C LEU A 93 9.67 6.60 27.85
N GLU A 94 9.43 6.87 29.14
CA GLU A 94 10.40 6.61 30.20
C GLU A 94 9.83 5.73 31.30
N TYR A 95 10.56 4.69 31.69
CA TYR A 95 10.22 3.81 32.80
C TYR A 95 11.33 3.86 33.85
N ASP A 96 11.00 4.19 35.10
CA ASP A 96 11.95 4.39 36.20
C ASP A 96 13.14 5.33 35.86
N GLY A 97 12.87 6.34 35.03
CA GLY A 97 13.87 7.33 34.60
C GLY A 97 14.81 6.86 33.47
N ALA A 98 14.57 5.67 32.91
CA ALA A 98 15.26 5.17 31.73
C ALA A 98 14.35 5.27 30.49
N PRO A 99 14.89 5.68 29.32
CA PRO A 99 14.12 5.67 28.07
C PRO A 99 13.85 4.22 27.66
N ILE A 100 12.59 3.92 27.34
CA ILE A 100 12.16 2.60 26.84
C ILE A 100 11.58 2.65 25.44
N GLY A 101 11.43 3.85 24.88
CA GLY A 101 10.80 4.02 23.58
C GLY A 101 10.43 5.45 23.23
N GLN A 102 9.71 5.59 22.13
CA GLN A 102 9.09 6.83 21.69
C GLN A 102 7.72 6.58 21.08
N LEU A 103 6.89 7.62 21.08
CA LEU A 103 5.56 7.61 20.51
C LEU A 103 5.46 8.74 19.48
N LYS A 104 5.01 8.40 18.27
CA LYS A 104 4.80 9.33 17.16
C LYS A 104 3.33 9.65 17.01
N LEU A 105 3.00 10.92 16.79
CA LEU A 105 1.63 11.38 16.60
C LEU A 105 1.32 11.60 15.12
N TYR A 106 0.05 11.44 14.75
CA TYR A 106 -0.42 11.86 13.44
C TYR A 106 -0.24 13.39 13.28
N PRO A 107 0.28 13.85 12.11
CA PRO A 107 0.49 15.27 11.86
C PRO A 107 -0.77 16.11 12.11
N ASN A 108 -0.60 17.32 12.65
CA ASN A 108 -1.67 18.28 12.92
C ASN A 108 -2.76 17.80 13.91
N THR A 109 -2.55 16.69 14.62
CA THR A 109 -3.48 16.24 15.66
C THR A 109 -3.05 16.69 17.06
N ASN A 110 -1.74 16.77 17.31
CA ASN A 110 -1.10 16.96 18.61
C ASN A 110 -1.57 15.96 19.69
N ARG A 111 -2.24 14.86 19.31
CA ARG A 111 -2.82 13.93 20.28
C ARG A 111 -3.09 12.51 19.81
N ALA A 112 -3.26 12.28 18.51
CA ALA A 112 -3.61 10.96 18.00
C ALA A 112 -2.34 10.14 17.76
N VAL A 113 -2.23 8.98 18.39
CA VAL A 113 -1.11 8.05 18.23
C VAL A 113 -1.09 7.52 16.81
N LYS A 114 0.08 7.59 16.18
CA LYS A 114 0.39 6.93 14.91
C LYS A 114 1.18 5.65 15.15
N GLU A 115 2.16 5.71 16.04
CA GLU A 115 3.20 4.70 16.16
C GLU A 115 3.79 4.72 17.57
N ILE A 116 4.15 3.56 18.09
CA ILE A 116 4.91 3.40 19.32
C ILE A 116 6.12 2.51 19.01
N ASP A 117 7.32 3.04 19.22
CA ASP A 117 8.57 2.31 19.06
C ASP A 117 9.11 1.99 20.46
N TYR A 118 9.31 0.72 20.76
CA TYR A 118 9.98 0.22 21.95
C TYR A 118 11.42 -0.15 21.62
N PHE A 119 12.33 0.16 22.53
CA PHE A 119 13.76 0.00 22.32
C PHE A 119 14.38 -1.03 23.27
N ASN A 120 15.37 -1.75 22.76
CA ASN A 120 16.33 -2.50 23.55
C ASN A 120 17.20 -1.54 24.40
N PRO A 121 17.91 -2.04 25.43
CA PRO A 121 18.80 -1.23 26.25
C PRO A 121 19.93 -0.52 25.48
N ASP A 122 20.30 -1.02 24.30
CA ASP A 122 21.30 -0.40 23.42
C ASP A 122 20.72 0.67 22.47
N GLY A 123 19.40 0.87 22.49
CA GLY A 123 18.67 1.83 21.67
C GLY A 123 18.21 1.29 20.31
N SER A 124 18.47 0.02 19.99
CA SER A 124 17.91 -0.64 18.81
C SER A 124 16.41 -0.90 18.98
N ASN A 125 15.67 -1.05 17.87
CA ASN A 125 14.25 -1.39 17.93
C ASN A 125 14.07 -2.82 18.47
N ASP A 126 13.09 -2.97 19.36
CA ASP A 126 12.59 -4.27 19.85
C ASP A 126 11.20 -4.54 19.26
N LEU A 127 10.29 -3.57 19.41
CA LEU A 127 8.92 -3.68 18.92
C LEU A 127 8.43 -2.35 18.38
N ILE A 128 7.72 -2.37 17.25
CA ILE A 128 6.96 -1.20 16.77
C ILE A 128 5.49 -1.58 16.65
N GLU A 129 4.61 -0.72 17.17
CA GLU A 129 3.17 -0.83 16.98
C GLU A 129 2.67 0.34 16.15
N GLU A 130 2.02 0.09 15.01
CA GLU A 130 1.39 1.14 14.22
C GLU A 130 -0.12 1.15 14.41
N TYR A 131 -0.70 2.35 14.44
CA TYR A 131 -2.11 2.58 14.70
C TYR A 131 -2.74 3.32 13.53
N ALA A 132 -3.90 2.86 13.09
CA ALA A 132 -4.73 3.60 12.14
C ALA A 132 -5.32 4.87 12.81
N THR A 133 -5.77 5.85 12.02
CA THR A 133 -6.35 7.10 12.58
C THR A 133 -7.65 6.91 13.34
N ASP A 134 -8.27 5.73 13.28
CA ASP A 134 -9.38 5.33 14.14
C ASP A 134 -8.93 4.68 15.46
N GLY A 135 -7.64 4.76 15.79
CA GLY A 135 -7.08 4.30 17.06
C GLY A 135 -6.89 2.79 17.17
N ARG A 136 -7.31 2.02 16.16
CA ARG A 136 -7.12 0.56 16.15
C ARG A 136 -5.70 0.24 15.70
N GLN A 137 -5.01 -0.62 16.45
CA GLN A 137 -3.72 -1.14 16.03
C GLN A 137 -3.84 -1.82 14.66
N TYR A 138 -2.89 -1.52 13.78
CA TYR A 138 -2.86 -1.96 12.40
C TYR A 138 -1.78 -3.02 12.20
N THR A 139 -0.60 -2.80 12.75
CA THR A 139 0.55 -3.69 12.64
C THR A 139 1.31 -3.79 13.95
N GLN A 140 2.00 -4.92 14.11
CA GLN A 140 3.00 -5.15 15.15
C GLN A 140 4.27 -5.67 14.48
N LEU A 141 5.39 -4.98 14.68
CA LEU A 141 6.65 -5.26 13.99
C LEU A 141 7.68 -5.68 15.05
N PHE A 142 8.10 -6.94 15.00
CA PHE A 142 9.05 -7.54 15.94
C PHE A 142 10.47 -7.50 15.38
N TYR A 143 11.41 -7.10 16.23
CA TYR A 143 12.83 -7.01 15.93
C TYR A 143 13.65 -7.80 16.95
N ASP A 144 14.82 -8.27 16.54
CA ASP A 144 15.84 -8.85 17.41
C ASP A 144 17.14 -8.11 17.17
N GLU A 145 17.68 -7.46 18.20
CA GLU A 145 18.85 -6.56 18.10
C GLU A 145 18.75 -5.54 16.94
N GLY A 146 17.54 -5.02 16.69
CA GLY A 146 17.25 -4.08 15.59
C GLY A 146 17.04 -4.70 14.21
N HIS A 147 17.15 -6.03 14.07
CA HIS A 147 16.88 -6.75 12.83
C HIS A 147 15.42 -7.24 12.78
N PRO A 148 14.65 -6.97 11.69
CA PRO A 148 13.27 -7.42 11.58
C PRO A 148 13.19 -8.96 11.63
N GLN A 149 12.23 -9.47 12.39
CA GLN A 149 11.96 -10.91 12.53
C GLN A 149 10.57 -11.26 11.98
N GLU A 150 9.54 -10.57 12.46
CA GLU A 150 8.15 -10.86 12.13
C GLU A 150 7.34 -9.57 12.07
N PHE A 151 6.59 -9.33 10.99
CA PHE A 151 5.61 -8.24 10.93
C PHE A 151 4.19 -8.81 10.83
N ASP A 152 3.38 -8.51 11.83
CA ASP A 152 1.99 -8.93 11.96
C ASP A 152 1.04 -7.82 11.50
N PHE A 153 0.13 -8.14 10.57
CA PHE A 153 -0.96 -7.25 10.15
C PHE A 153 -2.27 -7.71 10.79
N LEU A 154 -2.92 -6.79 11.51
CA LEU A 154 -3.97 -7.13 12.47
C LEU A 154 -5.37 -6.82 11.94
N ASN A 155 -6.33 -7.67 12.27
CA ASN A 155 -7.75 -7.37 12.07
C ASN A 155 -8.28 -6.32 13.08
N LEU A 156 -9.57 -5.97 12.98
CA LEU A 156 -10.21 -5.00 13.88
C LEU A 156 -10.24 -5.40 15.37
N LYS A 157 -10.02 -6.68 15.69
CA LYS A 157 -9.92 -7.20 17.06
C LYS A 157 -8.47 -7.21 17.58
N GLY A 158 -7.50 -6.75 16.79
CA GLY A 158 -6.08 -6.80 17.15
C GLY A 158 -5.44 -8.18 17.00
N GLN A 159 -6.06 -9.08 16.23
CA GLN A 159 -5.51 -10.43 16.00
C GLN A 159 -4.77 -10.47 14.66
N PRO A 160 -3.59 -11.13 14.59
CA PRO A 160 -2.83 -11.26 13.35
C PRO A 160 -3.59 -12.06 12.30
N VAL A 161 -3.55 -11.58 11.05
CA VAL A 161 -4.13 -12.24 9.87
C VAL A 161 -3.09 -12.46 8.78
N ILE A 162 -2.17 -11.52 8.59
CA ILE A 162 -1.03 -11.68 7.68
C ILE A 162 0.23 -11.61 8.53
N ARG A 163 1.19 -12.49 8.27
CA ARG A 163 2.52 -12.43 8.89
C ARG A 163 3.61 -12.44 7.86
N TYR A 164 4.56 -11.53 8.01
CA TYR A 164 5.78 -11.50 7.22
C TYR A 164 6.93 -11.99 8.08
N TYR A 165 7.63 -13.02 7.61
CA TYR A 165 8.78 -13.60 8.29
C TYR A 165 10.06 -13.19 7.57
N TYR A 166 10.97 -12.62 8.35
CA TYR A 166 12.27 -12.17 7.91
C TYR A 166 13.34 -13.13 8.39
N TYR A 167 14.33 -13.38 7.52
CA TYR A 167 15.55 -14.09 7.90
C TYR A 167 16.72 -13.42 7.17
N GLU A 168 17.75 -13.03 7.93
CA GLU A 168 18.88 -12.21 7.45
C GLU A 168 18.42 -10.94 6.71
N ASP A 169 17.50 -10.19 7.33
CA ASP A 169 16.90 -8.94 6.80
C ASP A 169 16.11 -9.11 5.48
N VAL A 170 15.92 -10.34 5.00
CA VAL A 170 15.16 -10.64 3.78
C VAL A 170 13.79 -11.20 4.14
N LEU A 171 12.74 -10.66 3.52
CA LEU A 171 11.40 -11.23 3.59
C LEU A 171 11.36 -12.55 2.81
N ASN A 172 11.32 -13.66 3.53
CA ASN A 172 11.42 -14.99 2.94
C ASN A 172 10.11 -15.77 2.92
N TYR A 173 9.16 -15.39 3.78
CA TYR A 173 7.92 -16.15 3.92
C TYR A 173 6.78 -15.26 4.40
N ILE A 174 5.60 -15.46 3.83
CA ILE A 174 4.39 -14.72 4.16
C ILE A 174 3.26 -15.71 4.39
N THR A 175 2.50 -15.58 5.47
CA THR A 175 1.30 -16.38 5.74
C THR A 175 0.04 -15.53 5.76
N ILE A 176 -1.08 -16.15 5.41
CA ILE A 176 -2.42 -15.68 5.77
C ILE A 176 -3.03 -16.72 6.71
N GLU A 177 -3.43 -16.29 7.89
CA GLU A 177 -3.84 -17.16 8.99
C GLU A 177 -5.29 -16.93 9.40
N ASN A 178 -5.91 -17.95 9.97
CA ASN A 178 -7.15 -17.78 10.70
C ASN A 178 -6.86 -17.07 12.04
N PRO A 179 -7.39 -15.86 12.30
CA PRO A 179 -7.01 -15.08 13.47
C PRO A 179 -7.47 -15.67 14.81
N GLU A 180 -8.39 -16.64 14.81
CA GLU A 180 -8.89 -17.28 16.03
C GLU A 180 -8.15 -18.57 16.37
N THR A 181 -7.64 -19.29 15.36
CA THR A 181 -7.00 -20.61 15.52
C THR A 181 -5.51 -20.63 15.20
N GLN A 182 -5.00 -19.58 14.54
CA GLN A 182 -3.64 -19.48 13.98
C GLN A 182 -3.30 -20.57 12.95
N GLU A 183 -4.32 -21.20 12.36
CA GLU A 183 -4.13 -22.11 11.23
C GLU A 183 -3.70 -21.32 10.00
N VAL A 184 -2.59 -21.71 9.38
CA VAL A 184 -2.11 -21.16 8.10
C VAL A 184 -3.04 -21.60 6.99
N LEU A 185 -3.77 -20.65 6.41
CA LEU A 185 -4.71 -20.87 5.31
C LEU A 185 -3.98 -20.82 3.96
N GLU A 186 -3.01 -19.91 3.84
CA GLU A 186 -2.23 -19.68 2.63
C GLU A 186 -0.81 -19.24 2.99
N HIS A 187 0.14 -19.52 2.11
CA HIS A 187 1.51 -19.05 2.26
C HIS A 187 2.15 -18.65 0.92
N TYR A 188 3.20 -17.83 1.00
CA TYR A 188 3.91 -17.27 -0.15
C TYR A 188 5.40 -17.11 0.17
N ASP A 189 6.25 -17.33 -0.84
CA ASP A 189 7.71 -17.28 -0.68
C ASP A 189 8.28 -15.86 -0.85
N ASN A 190 7.46 -14.90 -1.33
CA ASN A 190 7.86 -13.51 -1.50
C ASN A 190 6.66 -12.57 -1.63
N LEU A 191 6.92 -11.28 -1.42
CA LEU A 191 5.91 -10.21 -1.47
C LEU A 191 5.23 -10.09 -2.83
N ASN A 192 5.98 -10.28 -3.92
CA ASN A 192 5.43 -10.12 -5.27
C ASN A 192 4.37 -11.19 -5.55
N GLU A 193 4.62 -12.45 -5.21
CA GLU A 193 3.63 -13.50 -5.37
C GLU A 193 2.42 -13.29 -4.47
N PHE A 194 2.64 -12.94 -3.19
CA PHE A 194 1.57 -12.58 -2.27
C PHE A 194 0.65 -11.51 -2.87
N ILE A 195 1.19 -10.36 -3.29
CA ILE A 195 0.38 -9.26 -3.85
C ILE A 195 -0.36 -9.71 -5.11
N CYS A 196 0.33 -10.35 -6.07
CA CYS A 196 -0.30 -10.76 -7.33
C CYS A 196 -1.46 -11.74 -7.10
N ARG A 197 -1.31 -12.68 -6.16
CA ARG A 197 -2.31 -13.70 -5.85
C ARG A 197 -3.50 -13.12 -5.10
N GLN A 198 -3.26 -12.21 -4.16
CA GLN A 198 -4.33 -11.57 -3.39
C GLN A 198 -5.12 -10.56 -4.22
N VAL A 199 -4.45 -9.77 -5.07
CA VAL A 199 -5.13 -8.88 -6.01
C VAL A 199 -6.02 -9.68 -6.97
N ALA A 200 -5.54 -10.83 -7.47
CA ALA A 200 -6.33 -11.70 -8.33
C ALA A 200 -7.57 -12.31 -7.64
N LYS A 201 -7.58 -12.43 -6.31
CA LYS A 201 -8.75 -12.89 -5.53
C LYS A 201 -9.78 -11.78 -5.28
N LEU A 202 -9.33 -10.53 -5.23
CA LEU A 202 -10.20 -9.37 -5.08
C LEU A 202 -10.96 -9.06 -6.37
N LEU A 203 -10.30 -9.26 -7.51
CA LEU A 203 -10.82 -8.91 -8.83
C LEU A 203 -11.58 -10.07 -9.51
N THR A 204 -12.61 -9.72 -10.28
CA THR A 204 -13.43 -10.64 -11.05
C THR A 204 -13.25 -10.44 -12.56
N VAL A 205 -13.76 -11.38 -13.35
CA VAL A 205 -13.73 -11.31 -14.83
C VAL A 205 -14.56 -10.16 -15.41
N GLN A 206 -15.45 -9.55 -14.61
CA GLN A 206 -16.28 -8.41 -15.03
C GLN A 206 -15.65 -7.06 -14.63
N ASP A 207 -14.50 -7.09 -13.98
CA ASP A 207 -13.79 -5.90 -13.57
C ASP A 207 -12.85 -5.41 -14.67
N GLN A 208 -12.68 -4.09 -14.72
CA GLN A 208 -11.66 -3.43 -15.52
C GLN A 208 -10.68 -2.76 -14.56
N VAL A 209 -9.38 -2.91 -14.77
CA VAL A 209 -8.36 -2.30 -13.93
C VAL A 209 -7.40 -1.47 -14.76
N ILE A 210 -7.24 -0.21 -14.38
CA ILE A 210 -6.33 0.74 -15.00
C ILE A 210 -5.11 0.87 -14.09
N VAL A 211 -3.92 0.76 -14.68
CA VAL A 211 -2.63 1.08 -14.04
C VAL A 211 -1.92 2.14 -14.84
N CYS A 212 -1.26 3.08 -14.16
CA CYS A 212 -0.58 4.21 -14.80
C CYS A 212 0.92 3.96 -15.03
N TYR A 213 1.50 3.03 -14.26
CA TYR A 213 2.94 2.74 -14.23
C TYR A 213 3.23 1.30 -14.59
N MET A 214 4.36 1.09 -15.25
CA MET A 214 4.85 -0.24 -15.67
C MET A 214 5.62 -0.97 -14.56
N GLY A 215 5.36 -0.65 -13.29
CA GLY A 215 6.05 -1.19 -12.12
C GLY A 215 5.23 -2.24 -11.36
N MET A 216 5.18 -2.06 -10.04
CA MET A 216 4.54 -2.96 -9.08
C MET A 216 3.03 -3.10 -9.35
N GLU A 217 2.37 -2.00 -9.72
CA GLU A 217 0.95 -1.92 -10.03
C GLU A 217 0.58 -2.84 -11.20
N MET A 218 1.33 -2.73 -12.30
CA MET A 218 1.15 -3.59 -13.46
C MET A 218 1.43 -5.05 -13.10
N MET A 219 2.52 -5.31 -12.37
CA MET A 219 2.89 -6.67 -11.99
C MET A 219 1.81 -7.34 -11.11
N ALA A 220 1.16 -6.59 -10.21
CA ALA A 220 0.10 -7.09 -9.33
C ALA A 220 -1.07 -7.73 -10.09
N LEU A 221 -1.26 -7.40 -11.37
CA LEU A 221 -2.31 -7.96 -12.22
C LEU A 221 -1.93 -9.28 -12.91
N ARG A 222 -0.73 -9.82 -12.68
CA ARG A 222 -0.20 -11.01 -13.35
C ARG A 222 -1.15 -12.21 -13.35
N TYR A 223 -1.87 -12.43 -12.25
CA TYR A 223 -2.83 -13.53 -12.09
C TYR A 223 -4.29 -13.08 -12.13
N ALA A 224 -4.56 -11.78 -12.30
CA ALA A 224 -5.91 -11.25 -12.36
C ALA A 224 -6.59 -11.64 -13.68
N LYS A 225 -7.89 -11.94 -13.62
CA LYS A 225 -8.71 -12.28 -14.80
C LYS A 225 -9.56 -11.11 -15.30
N SER A 226 -9.43 -9.95 -14.68
CA SER A 226 -10.05 -8.70 -15.10
C SER A 226 -9.51 -8.22 -16.44
N HIS A 227 -10.22 -7.29 -17.07
CA HIS A 227 -9.72 -6.58 -18.24
C HIS A 227 -8.79 -5.45 -17.81
N ASN A 228 -7.50 -5.62 -18.04
CA ASN A 228 -6.45 -4.76 -17.50
C ASN A 228 -5.89 -3.85 -18.58
N ILE A 229 -5.71 -2.58 -18.21
CA ILE A 229 -5.32 -1.49 -19.10
C ILE A 229 -4.11 -0.78 -18.50
N LEU A 230 -3.05 -0.64 -19.30
CA LEU A 230 -1.98 0.32 -19.01
C LEU A 230 -2.39 1.67 -19.58
N ARG A 231 -2.65 2.68 -18.74
CA ARG A 231 -2.72 4.07 -19.17
C ARG A 231 -1.33 4.67 -19.07
N LEU A 232 -0.74 5.00 -20.19
CA LEU A 232 0.66 5.40 -20.25
C LEU A 232 0.83 6.82 -19.68
N SER A 233 1.37 6.92 -18.47
CA SER A 233 1.76 8.19 -17.84
C SER A 233 3.23 8.55 -18.05
N GLU A 234 4.06 7.57 -18.44
CA GLU A 234 5.49 7.74 -18.71
C GLU A 234 5.75 7.90 -20.22
N ASP A 235 6.88 8.51 -20.61
CA ASP A 235 7.29 8.52 -22.02
C ASP A 235 7.44 7.07 -22.54
N PRO A 236 6.85 6.69 -23.69
CA PRO A 236 7.00 5.35 -24.26
C PRO A 236 8.46 4.97 -24.58
N ILE A 237 9.34 5.97 -24.71
CA ILE A 237 10.76 5.81 -25.03
C ILE A 237 11.60 6.15 -23.78
N ASP A 238 12.62 5.35 -23.51
CA ASP A 238 13.54 5.58 -22.40
C ASP A 238 14.66 6.57 -22.75
N GLU A 239 15.52 6.84 -21.77
CA GLU A 239 16.65 7.77 -21.90
C GLU A 239 17.68 7.31 -22.95
N GLN A 240 17.71 6.01 -23.27
CA GLN A 240 18.59 5.42 -24.28
C GLN A 240 17.98 5.50 -25.68
N GLY A 241 16.76 6.01 -25.81
CA GLY A 241 16.04 6.09 -27.07
C GLY A 241 15.41 4.77 -27.49
N GLU A 242 15.25 3.81 -26.57
CA GLU A 242 14.61 2.52 -26.81
C GLU A 242 13.17 2.51 -26.30
N VAL A 243 12.33 1.65 -26.86
CA VAL A 243 10.97 1.48 -26.35
C VAL A 243 11.05 0.73 -25.03
N ARG A 244 10.40 1.26 -23.99
CA ARG A 244 10.41 0.64 -22.65
C ARG A 244 10.01 -0.83 -22.73
N GLY A 245 10.83 -1.71 -22.15
CA GLY A 245 10.70 -3.16 -22.30
C GLY A 245 9.33 -3.72 -21.90
N ASN A 246 8.74 -3.22 -20.81
CA ASN A 246 7.41 -3.63 -20.38
C ASN A 246 6.31 -3.19 -21.37
N LEU A 247 6.37 -1.97 -21.88
CA LEU A 247 5.45 -1.50 -22.92
C LEU A 247 5.56 -2.35 -24.18
N LEU A 248 6.79 -2.60 -24.63
CA LEU A 248 7.04 -3.44 -25.80
C LEU A 248 6.53 -4.87 -25.59
N GLY A 249 6.74 -5.44 -24.40
CA GLY A 249 6.23 -6.76 -24.03
C GLY A 249 4.70 -6.83 -24.04
N ILE A 250 4.00 -5.78 -23.61
CA ILE A 250 2.52 -5.72 -23.70
C ILE A 250 2.09 -5.71 -25.16
N LEU A 251 2.66 -4.80 -25.96
CA LEU A 251 2.30 -4.59 -27.37
C LEU A 251 2.61 -5.82 -28.24
N ASN A 252 3.68 -6.56 -27.94
CA ASN A 252 4.03 -7.82 -28.58
C ASN A 252 3.31 -9.04 -28.02
N ASN A 253 2.51 -8.85 -26.96
CA ASN A 253 1.76 -9.90 -26.27
C ASN A 253 2.62 -10.92 -25.49
N ASP A 254 3.86 -10.55 -25.13
CA ASP A 254 4.68 -11.27 -24.15
C ASP A 254 4.14 -11.07 -22.73
N ILE A 255 3.60 -9.87 -22.45
CA ILE A 255 2.82 -9.55 -21.25
C ILE A 255 1.34 -9.64 -21.62
N THR A 256 0.72 -10.78 -21.33
CA THR A 256 -0.65 -11.11 -21.75
C THR A 256 -1.72 -10.65 -20.77
N TYR A 257 -1.35 -10.39 -19.52
CA TYR A 257 -2.28 -9.95 -18.48
C TYR A 257 -2.65 -8.47 -18.58
N ILE A 258 -2.06 -7.71 -19.52
CA ILE A 258 -2.53 -6.38 -19.93
C ILE A 258 -3.08 -6.48 -21.36
N GLN A 259 -4.36 -6.12 -21.52
CA GLN A 259 -5.08 -6.28 -22.78
C GLN A 259 -5.08 -5.02 -23.64
N GLU A 260 -5.03 -3.84 -23.03
CA GLU A 260 -5.05 -2.55 -23.73
C GLU A 260 -3.98 -1.59 -23.20
N VAL A 261 -3.49 -0.72 -24.09
CA VAL A 261 -2.61 0.39 -23.73
C VAL A 261 -3.26 1.70 -24.17
N GLN A 262 -3.66 2.54 -23.21
CA GLN A 262 -4.15 3.88 -23.46
C GLN A 262 -2.97 4.85 -23.50
N MET A 263 -2.87 5.68 -24.54
CA MET A 263 -1.76 6.62 -24.71
C MET A 263 -2.19 7.87 -25.48
N THR A 264 -1.40 8.92 -25.39
CA THR A 264 -1.60 10.15 -26.18
C THR A 264 -1.34 9.92 -27.66
N GLN A 265 -1.84 10.82 -28.51
CA GLN A 265 -1.55 10.78 -29.95
C GLN A 265 -0.05 10.92 -30.22
N ALA A 266 0.65 11.73 -29.42
CA ALA A 266 2.09 11.91 -29.53
C ALA A 266 2.85 10.60 -29.25
N ALA A 267 2.50 9.90 -28.16
CA ALA A 267 3.09 8.60 -27.82
C ALA A 267 2.81 7.54 -28.89
N TYR A 268 1.56 7.48 -29.39
CA TYR A 268 1.19 6.58 -30.48
C TYR A 268 2.07 6.80 -31.72
N ASN A 269 2.23 8.06 -32.15
CA ASN A 269 3.03 8.41 -33.32
C ASN A 269 4.51 8.09 -33.12
N ALA A 270 5.05 8.32 -31.92
CA ALA A 270 6.44 8.01 -31.59
C ALA A 270 6.75 6.50 -31.74
N LEU A 271 5.80 5.64 -31.32
CA LEU A 271 5.90 4.19 -31.49
C LEU A 271 5.67 3.76 -32.96
N ALA A 272 4.70 4.37 -33.65
CA ALA A 272 4.39 4.05 -35.04
C ALA A 272 5.58 4.33 -35.97
N LEU A 273 6.30 5.43 -35.76
CA LEU A 273 7.51 5.78 -36.52
C LEU A 273 8.64 4.75 -36.38
N ARG A 274 8.61 3.96 -35.30
CA ARG A 274 9.56 2.88 -35.01
C ARG A 274 9.06 1.50 -35.49
N ASN A 275 7.96 1.48 -36.26
CA ASN A 275 7.31 0.25 -36.74
C ASN A 275 6.88 -0.71 -35.62
N ILE A 276 6.53 -0.17 -34.45
CA ILE A 276 5.97 -0.97 -33.35
C ILE A 276 4.53 -1.34 -33.67
N LYS A 277 4.12 -2.57 -33.31
CA LYS A 277 2.72 -3.01 -33.43
C LYS A 277 1.84 -2.30 -32.42
N LEU A 278 0.71 -1.76 -32.86
CA LEU A 278 -0.16 -0.91 -32.05
C LEU A 278 -1.59 -1.45 -31.95
N ASP A 279 -1.78 -2.76 -32.14
CA ASP A 279 -3.11 -3.41 -32.12
C ASP A 279 -3.81 -3.30 -30.76
N LYS A 280 -3.03 -3.22 -29.67
CA LYS A 280 -3.53 -2.99 -28.31
C LYS A 280 -3.63 -1.51 -27.93
N ALA A 281 -3.17 -0.60 -28.78
CA ALA A 281 -3.08 0.81 -28.45
C ALA A 281 -4.41 1.54 -28.71
N GLN A 282 -4.88 2.28 -27.72
CA GLN A 282 -6.01 3.18 -27.81
C GLN A 282 -5.53 4.61 -27.58
N ILE A 283 -5.78 5.50 -28.54
CA ILE A 283 -5.49 6.92 -28.38
C ILE A 283 -6.53 7.53 -27.45
N ILE A 284 -6.07 8.19 -26.39
CA ILE A 284 -6.88 9.03 -25.50
C ILE A 284 -6.51 10.50 -25.70
N PRO A 285 -7.43 11.45 -25.46
CA PRO A 285 -7.11 12.87 -25.52
C PRO A 285 -5.94 13.22 -24.59
N ASP A 286 -5.10 14.17 -24.99
CA ASP A 286 -4.10 14.73 -24.08
C ASP A 286 -4.82 15.32 -22.86
N GLU A 287 -4.45 14.85 -21.67
CA GLU A 287 -4.98 15.43 -20.43
C GLU A 287 -4.51 16.90 -20.35
N ALA A 288 -5.48 17.82 -20.24
CA ALA A 288 -5.23 19.25 -20.09
C ALA A 288 -4.84 19.67 -18.66
#